data_AF-A0A7X7BJ11-F1
#
_entry.id   AF-A0A7X7BJ11-F1
#
_cell.length_a   1.000
_cell.length_b   1.000
_cell.length_c   1.000
_cell.angle_alpha   90.00
_cell.angle_beta   90.00
_cell.angle_gamma   90.00
#
_symmetry.space_group_name_H-M   'P 1'
#
loop_
_entity.id
_entity.type
_entity.pdbx_description
1 polymer ?
#
loop_
_entity_poly.entity_id
_entity_poly.type
_entity_poly.pdbx_seq_one_letter_code
_entity_poly.pdbx_strand_id
1 'polypeptide(L)'
;MNFDDFFAGMDKYDSLKKGDLANIPDEELREAVLQWIWSKFDEDWLDEIEVVDSLPKPCQYVYACCTVVDEVYNGGFNQLFFNSTGFFAELAAEGFEEMGNPRLAEIVNEAIEVYENNIDLLEQYDDGTIEGFSASYEEHLFDDLDDEFYDETVDFEDMLIEYIRANEKYFGD
;
A
#
# COMPACT_ATOMS: atom_id res chain seq x y z
N MET A 1 7.97 -17.63 3.70
CA MET A 1 7.13 -17.96 2.54
C MET A 1 8.03 -17.80 1.32
N ASN A 2 8.14 -18.77 0.40
CA ASN A 2 9.02 -18.58 -0.76
C ASN A 2 8.31 -17.65 -1.77
N PHE A 3 9.05 -16.88 -2.56
CA PHE A 3 8.49 -15.93 -3.55
C PHE A 3 7.43 -16.61 -4.42
N ASP A 4 7.71 -17.82 -4.93
CA ASP A 4 6.80 -18.63 -5.74
C ASP A 4 5.49 -19.05 -5.04
N ASP A 5 5.47 -19.16 -3.71
CA ASP A 5 4.25 -19.52 -2.94
C ASP A 5 3.36 -18.30 -2.69
N PHE A 6 3.91 -17.08 -2.70
CA PHE A 6 3.15 -15.83 -2.60
C PHE A 6 2.33 -15.59 -3.88
N PHE A 7 2.90 -15.92 -5.04
CA PHE A 7 2.26 -15.75 -6.36
C PHE A 7 1.36 -16.91 -6.80
N ALA A 8 1.29 -18.00 -6.03
CA ALA A 8 0.45 -19.15 -6.35
C ALA A 8 -1.05 -18.77 -6.25
N GLY A 9 -1.67 -18.44 -7.37
CA GLY A 9 -3.08 -18.02 -7.47
C GLY A 9 -3.27 -16.56 -7.89
N MET A 10 -2.20 -15.82 -8.16
CA MET A 10 -2.25 -14.41 -8.59
C MET A 10 -2.64 -14.19 -10.07
N ASP A 11 -3.08 -15.24 -10.77
CA ASP A 11 -3.53 -15.21 -12.16
C ASP A 11 -5.05 -15.16 -12.32
N LYS A 12 -5.83 -15.23 -11.24
CA LYS A 12 -7.30 -15.26 -11.31
C LYS A 12 -7.87 -14.01 -11.99
N TYR A 13 -7.27 -12.85 -11.75
CA TYR A 13 -7.74 -11.55 -12.27
C TYR A 13 -6.71 -10.78 -13.09
N ASP A 14 -5.65 -11.43 -13.57
CA ASP A 14 -4.59 -10.80 -14.36
C ASP A 14 -5.09 -10.07 -15.63
N SER A 15 -6.25 -10.50 -16.15
CA SER A 15 -6.88 -10.08 -17.39
C SER A 15 -8.26 -9.43 -17.16
N LEU A 16 -8.43 -8.73 -16.03
CA LEU A 16 -9.66 -8.01 -15.68
C LEU A 16 -10.06 -7.01 -16.79
N LYS A 17 -11.33 -7.03 -17.22
CA LYS A 17 -11.88 -6.10 -18.22
C LYS A 17 -12.84 -5.11 -17.59
N LYS A 18 -13.06 -3.99 -18.27
CA LYS A 18 -14.06 -3.00 -17.85
C LYS A 18 -15.45 -3.62 -17.71
N GLY A 19 -16.03 -3.45 -16.53
CA GLY A 19 -17.36 -3.97 -16.17
C GLY A 19 -17.36 -5.39 -15.59
N ASP A 20 -16.20 -6.04 -15.49
CA ASP A 20 -16.11 -7.36 -14.83
C ASP A 20 -16.35 -7.24 -13.32
N LEU A 21 -15.89 -6.15 -12.69
CA LEU A 21 -16.03 -5.92 -11.25
C LEU A 21 -17.49 -6.02 -10.80
N ALA A 22 -18.48 -5.57 -11.59
CA ALA A 22 -19.90 -5.66 -11.29
C ALA A 22 -20.41 -7.08 -10.95
N ASN A 23 -19.66 -8.12 -11.36
CA ASN A 23 -20.00 -9.52 -11.08
C ASN A 23 -19.05 -10.20 -10.08
N ILE A 24 -17.99 -9.52 -9.64
CA ILE A 24 -17.05 -10.01 -8.64
C ILE A 24 -17.63 -9.70 -7.26
N PRO A 25 -17.71 -10.66 -6.31
CA PRO A 25 -18.14 -10.40 -4.94
C PRO A 25 -17.28 -9.37 -4.21
N ASP A 26 -17.84 -8.66 -3.24
CA ASP A 26 -17.13 -7.59 -2.51
C ASP A 26 -15.86 -8.11 -1.83
N GLU A 27 -15.92 -9.32 -1.25
CA GLU A 27 -14.79 -9.99 -0.59
C GLU A 27 -13.62 -10.35 -1.53
N GLU A 28 -13.83 -10.32 -2.84
CA GLU A 28 -12.80 -10.61 -3.84
C GLU A 28 -12.30 -9.34 -4.56
N LEU A 29 -12.88 -8.16 -4.31
CA LEU A 29 -12.57 -6.94 -5.08
C LEU A 29 -11.15 -6.45 -4.89
N ARG A 30 -10.67 -6.40 -3.65
CA ARG A 30 -9.30 -5.96 -3.34
C ARG A 30 -8.30 -6.81 -4.10
N GLU A 31 -8.42 -8.14 -3.97
CA GLU A 31 -7.58 -9.10 -4.67
C GLU A 31 -7.68 -8.94 -6.19
N ALA A 32 -8.89 -8.79 -6.73
CA ALA A 32 -9.09 -8.66 -8.17
C ALA A 32 -8.44 -7.41 -8.76
N VAL A 33 -8.57 -6.27 -8.08
CA VAL A 33 -7.96 -5.01 -8.51
C VAL A 33 -6.45 -5.07 -8.37
N LEU A 34 -5.91 -5.56 -7.25
CA LEU A 34 -4.47 -5.65 -7.04
C LEU A 34 -3.81 -6.63 -8.01
N GLN A 35 -4.38 -7.81 -8.24
CA GLN A 35 -3.87 -8.76 -9.24
C GLN A 35 -3.85 -8.18 -10.66
N TRP A 36 -4.88 -7.42 -11.05
CA TRP A 36 -4.90 -6.75 -12.33
C TRP A 36 -3.86 -5.62 -12.43
N ILE A 37 -3.54 -4.94 -11.33
CA ILE A 37 -2.47 -3.93 -11.33
C ILE A 37 -1.10 -4.62 -11.39
N TRP A 38 -0.88 -5.62 -10.53
CA TRP A 38 0.35 -6.42 -10.47
C TRP A 38 0.68 -7.13 -11.78
N SER A 39 -0.34 -7.57 -12.54
CA SER A 39 -0.13 -8.21 -13.86
C SER A 39 0.46 -7.27 -14.92
N LYS A 40 0.55 -5.96 -14.63
CA LYS A 40 1.12 -4.94 -15.51
C LYS A 40 2.59 -4.68 -15.24
N PHE A 41 3.14 -5.15 -14.12
CA PHE A 41 4.54 -4.98 -13.76
C PHE A 41 5.43 -5.97 -14.52
N ASP A 42 6.71 -5.62 -14.64
CA ASP A 42 7.73 -6.55 -15.11
C ASP A 42 8.06 -7.64 -14.07
N GLU A 43 8.82 -8.65 -14.50
CA GLU A 43 9.12 -9.82 -13.66
C GLU A 43 9.93 -9.46 -12.40
N ASP A 44 10.69 -8.36 -12.44
CA ASP A 44 11.56 -7.86 -11.37
C ASP A 44 10.97 -6.67 -10.59
N TRP A 45 9.75 -6.24 -10.93
CA TRP A 45 8.99 -5.16 -10.28
C TRP A 45 9.72 -3.81 -10.30
N LEU A 46 10.64 -3.62 -11.25
CA LEU A 46 11.44 -2.40 -11.35
C LEU A 46 10.64 -1.24 -11.95
N ASP A 47 9.56 -1.54 -12.68
CA ASP A 47 8.67 -0.58 -13.30
C ASP A 47 7.43 -0.23 -12.45
N GLU A 48 7.31 -0.75 -11.22
CA GLU A 48 6.17 -0.58 -10.32
C GLU A 48 5.69 0.89 -10.25
N ILE A 49 6.61 1.81 -9.95
CA ILE A 49 6.32 3.26 -9.88
C ILE A 49 5.78 3.78 -11.21
N GLU A 50 6.48 3.48 -12.31
CA GLU A 50 6.12 3.97 -13.64
C GLU A 50 4.74 3.46 -14.07
N VAL A 51 4.47 2.17 -13.81
CA VAL A 51 3.20 1.54 -14.14
C VAL A 51 2.09 2.16 -13.31
N VAL A 52 2.23 2.25 -11.98
CA VAL A 52 1.20 2.84 -11.12
C VAL A 52 0.93 4.30 -11.52
N ASP A 53 1.97 5.11 -11.72
CA ASP A 53 1.83 6.51 -12.16
C ASP A 53 1.10 6.67 -13.50
N SER A 54 1.17 5.66 -14.37
CA SER A 54 0.48 5.67 -15.67
C SER A 54 -1.03 5.34 -15.57
N LEU A 55 -1.47 4.74 -14.46
CA LEU A 55 -2.86 4.34 -14.26
C LEU A 55 -3.75 5.55 -13.91
N PRO A 56 -5.08 5.45 -14.12
CA PRO A 56 -6.01 6.45 -13.59
C PRO A 56 -5.87 6.64 -12.08
N LYS A 57 -6.08 7.87 -11.59
CA LYS A 57 -5.97 8.22 -10.16
C LYS A 57 -6.71 7.27 -9.20
N PRO A 58 -7.94 6.79 -9.48
CA PRO A 58 -8.59 5.81 -8.60
C PRO A 58 -7.82 4.49 -8.45
N CYS A 59 -7.11 4.04 -9.49
CA CYS A 59 -6.27 2.85 -9.42
C CYS A 59 -5.00 3.11 -8.60
N GLN A 60 -4.39 4.29 -8.78
CA GLN A 60 -3.24 4.74 -8.01
C GLN A 60 -3.53 4.76 -6.51
N TYR A 61 -4.67 5.35 -6.12
CA TYR A 61 -5.07 5.43 -4.71
C TYR A 61 -5.33 4.06 -4.10
N VAL A 62 -6.07 3.18 -4.81
CA VAL A 62 -6.30 1.81 -4.34
C VAL A 62 -4.98 1.08 -4.11
N TYR A 63 -4.05 1.17 -5.07
CA TYR A 63 -2.75 0.54 -4.95
C TYR A 63 -1.97 1.06 -3.75
N ALA A 64 -1.75 2.38 -3.69
CA ALA A 64 -0.95 3.01 -2.64
C ALA A 64 -1.51 2.77 -1.24
N CYS A 65 -2.83 2.89 -1.07
CA CYS A 65 -3.47 2.62 0.23
C CYS A 65 -3.31 1.16 0.65
N CYS A 66 -3.53 0.19 -0.26
CA CYS A 66 -3.33 -1.21 0.06
C CYS A 66 -1.87 -1.51 0.44
N THR A 67 -0.90 -0.97 -0.32
CA THR A 67 0.52 -1.16 -0.05
C THR A 67 0.92 -0.61 1.31
N VAL A 68 0.50 0.61 1.66
CA VAL A 68 0.78 1.19 2.98
C VAL A 68 0.14 0.38 4.09
N VAL A 69 -1.13 -0.01 3.95
CA VAL A 69 -1.82 -0.86 4.94
C VAL A 69 -1.06 -2.18 5.14
N ASP A 70 -0.71 -2.87 4.06
CA ASP A 70 0.00 -4.15 4.14
C ASP A 70 1.37 -4.03 4.80
N GLU A 71 2.15 -2.99 4.47
CA GLU A 71 3.46 -2.75 5.09
C GLU A 71 3.33 -2.43 6.59
N VAL A 72 2.40 -1.55 6.96
CA VAL A 72 2.20 -1.16 8.37
C VAL A 72 1.65 -2.32 9.19
N TYR A 73 0.79 -3.18 8.64
CA TYR A 73 0.37 -4.42 9.33
C TYR A 73 1.49 -5.47 9.45
N ASN A 74 2.47 -5.45 8.55
CA ASN A 74 3.59 -6.39 8.59
C ASN A 74 4.70 -5.95 9.57
N GLY A 75 4.97 -4.65 9.68
CA GLY A 75 6.06 -4.14 10.54
C GLY A 75 6.01 -2.64 10.84
N GLY A 76 4.82 -2.03 10.81
CA GLY A 76 4.64 -0.62 11.13
C GLY A 76 5.19 0.33 10.05
N PHE A 77 5.10 1.63 10.31
CA PHE A 77 5.71 2.66 9.48
C PHE A 77 7.24 2.51 9.38
N ASN A 78 7.88 1.91 10.39
CA ASN A 78 9.30 1.59 10.32
C ASN A 78 9.58 0.65 9.14
N GLN A 79 8.77 -0.40 8.93
CA GLN A 79 8.91 -1.27 7.77
C GLN A 79 8.60 -0.54 6.46
N LEU A 80 7.54 0.28 6.42
CA LEU A 80 7.18 1.05 5.23
C LEU A 80 8.34 1.92 4.72
N PHE A 81 9.02 2.64 5.61
CA PHE A 81 10.08 3.57 5.25
C PHE A 81 11.47 2.94 5.14
N PHE A 82 11.71 1.82 5.84
CA PHE A 82 12.96 1.07 5.69
C PHE A 82 12.97 0.27 4.39
N ASN A 83 11.82 -0.27 4.00
CA ASN A 83 11.65 -0.86 2.68
C ASN A 83 11.58 0.22 1.61
N SER A 84 11.82 -0.16 0.37
CA SER A 84 11.67 0.73 -0.77
C SER A 84 10.20 1.11 -1.05
N THR A 85 9.22 0.89 -0.16
CA THR A 85 7.78 1.13 -0.40
C THR A 85 7.27 2.48 0.11
N GLY A 86 8.06 3.21 0.88
CA GLY A 86 7.71 4.53 1.42
C GLY A 86 7.38 5.60 0.37
N PHE A 87 7.75 5.41 -0.90
CA PHE A 87 7.40 6.35 -1.97
C PHE A 87 5.88 6.40 -2.26
N PHE A 88 5.12 5.39 -1.84
CA PHE A 88 3.65 5.41 -1.95
C PHE A 88 2.96 6.18 -0.82
N ALA A 89 3.66 6.59 0.24
CA ALA A 89 3.04 7.16 1.44
C ALA A 89 2.24 8.44 1.14
N GLU A 90 2.80 9.38 0.37
CA GLU A 90 2.08 10.60 -0.03
C GLU A 90 0.83 10.29 -0.86
N LEU A 91 0.95 9.37 -1.82
CA LEU A 91 -0.17 8.96 -2.68
C LEU A 91 -1.25 8.19 -1.89
N ALA A 92 -0.86 7.44 -0.87
CA ALA A 92 -1.77 6.77 0.04
C ALA A 92 -2.51 7.78 0.91
N ALA A 93 -1.84 8.82 1.42
CA ALA A 93 -2.49 9.89 2.17
C ALA A 93 -3.56 10.61 1.31
N GLU A 94 -3.25 10.93 0.05
CA GLU A 94 -4.26 11.45 -0.91
C GLU A 94 -5.42 10.46 -1.09
N GLY A 95 -5.12 9.17 -1.19
CA GLY A 95 -6.11 8.11 -1.37
C GLY A 95 -7.04 7.95 -0.17
N PHE A 96 -6.52 7.96 1.06
CA PHE A 96 -7.32 7.87 2.28
C PHE A 96 -8.27 9.07 2.42
N GLU A 97 -7.80 10.29 2.13
CA GLU A 97 -8.64 11.49 2.08
C GLU A 97 -9.78 11.32 1.05
N GLU A 98 -9.46 10.86 -0.15
CA GLU A 98 -10.44 10.65 -1.24
C GLU A 98 -11.45 9.52 -0.91
N MET A 99 -11.03 8.49 -0.17
CA MET A 99 -11.89 7.43 0.35
C MET A 99 -12.74 7.87 1.55
N GLY A 100 -12.56 9.10 2.04
CA GLY A 100 -13.35 9.67 3.12
C GLY A 100 -12.77 9.45 4.52
N ASN A 101 -11.50 9.04 4.63
CA ASN A 101 -10.77 8.95 5.89
C ASN A 101 -9.62 9.98 5.98
N PRO A 102 -9.93 11.26 6.26
CA PRO A 102 -8.92 12.29 6.42
C PRO A 102 -8.05 12.10 7.68
N ARG A 103 -8.52 11.33 8.69
CA ARG A 103 -7.71 11.06 9.88
C ARG A 103 -6.58 10.09 9.55
N LEU A 104 -6.87 9.05 8.78
CA LEU A 104 -5.85 8.11 8.30
C LEU A 104 -4.83 8.81 7.39
N ALA A 105 -5.29 9.74 6.54
CA ALA A 105 -4.41 10.60 5.75
C ALA A 105 -3.50 11.46 6.63
N GLU A 106 -4.02 12.06 7.71
CA GLU A 106 -3.23 12.84 8.67
C GLU A 106 -2.14 11.99 9.34
N ILE A 107 -2.48 10.79 9.83
CA ILE A 107 -1.53 9.87 10.46
C ILE A 107 -0.38 9.52 9.51
N VAL A 108 -0.69 9.21 8.25
CA VAL A 108 0.35 8.90 7.24
C VAL A 108 1.23 10.11 6.95
N ASN A 109 0.66 11.32 6.86
CA ASN A 109 1.44 12.54 6.69
C ASN A 109 2.35 12.81 7.90
N GLU A 110 1.87 12.60 9.12
CA GLU A 110 2.70 12.71 10.33
C GLU A 110 3.85 11.69 10.30
N ALA A 111 3.60 10.46 9.85
CA ALA A 111 4.64 9.44 9.68
C ALA A 111 5.68 9.84 8.62
N ILE A 112 5.26 10.45 7.50
CA ILE A 112 6.17 11.02 6.49
C ILE A 112 7.05 12.10 7.13
N GLU A 113 6.45 13.04 7.87
CA GLU A 113 7.21 14.10 8.55
C GLU A 113 8.23 13.52 9.56
N VAL A 114 7.84 12.50 10.32
CA VAL A 114 8.76 11.80 11.24
C VAL A 114 9.91 11.16 10.46
N TYR A 115 9.62 10.47 9.36
CA TYR A 115 10.64 9.87 8.50
C TYR A 115 11.61 10.92 7.96
N GLU A 116 11.11 11.98 7.32
CA GLU A 116 11.91 13.05 6.71
C GLU A 116 12.84 13.73 7.72
N ASN A 117 12.36 13.94 8.95
CA ASN A 117 13.15 14.55 10.02
C ASN A 117 14.22 13.60 10.61
N ASN A 118 14.16 12.30 10.31
CA ASN A 118 15.03 11.27 10.87
C ASN A 118 15.78 10.43 9.81
N ILE A 119 15.80 10.84 8.53
CA ILE A 119 16.50 10.11 7.46
C ILE A 119 17.95 9.79 7.84
N ASP A 120 18.72 10.80 8.28
CA ASP A 120 20.14 10.62 8.65
C ASP A 120 20.33 9.61 9.80
N LEU A 121 19.33 9.43 10.66
CA LEU A 121 19.34 8.43 11.73
C LEU A 121 19.02 7.04 11.17
N LEU A 122 17.96 6.93 10.39
CA LEU A 122 17.48 5.66 9.82
C LEU A 122 18.49 5.07 8.82
N GLU A 123 19.17 5.89 8.02
CA GLU A 123 20.24 5.46 7.10
C GLU A 123 21.42 4.79 7.83
N GLN A 124 21.63 5.03 9.13
CA GLN A 124 22.68 4.36 9.90
C GLN A 124 22.38 2.87 10.12
N TYR A 125 21.11 2.48 10.01
CA TYR A 125 20.62 1.11 10.16
C TYR A 125 20.49 0.37 8.83
N ASP A 126 20.48 1.08 7.70
CA ASP A 126 20.40 0.48 6.36
C ASP A 126 21.78 -0.02 5.88
N ASP A 127 22.20 -1.15 6.45
CA ASP A 127 23.40 -1.89 6.02
C ASP A 127 23.07 -3.06 5.09
N GLY A 128 21.82 -3.16 4.64
CA GLY A 128 21.29 -4.26 3.83
C GLY A 128 21.12 -5.58 4.59
N THR A 129 21.20 -5.58 5.92
CA THR A 129 21.01 -6.77 6.75
C THR A 129 19.70 -6.74 7.55
N ILE A 130 19.21 -7.92 7.90
CA ILE A 130 18.04 -8.03 8.78
C ILE A 130 18.35 -7.55 10.20
N GLU A 131 19.62 -7.64 10.63
CA GLU A 131 20.08 -7.13 11.91
C GLU A 131 20.01 -5.60 11.98
N GLY A 132 20.44 -4.90 10.92
CA GLY A 132 20.30 -3.46 10.79
C GLY A 132 18.84 -3.02 10.82
N PHE A 133 17.99 -3.65 10.00
CA PHE A 133 16.54 -3.45 10.02
C PHE A 133 15.92 -3.67 11.40
N SER A 134 16.28 -4.77 12.08
CA SER A 134 15.73 -5.07 13.40
C SER A 134 16.17 -4.04 14.44
N ALA A 135 17.38 -3.49 14.30
CA ALA A 135 17.92 -2.50 15.22
C ALA A 135 17.27 -1.11 15.06
N SER A 136 16.71 -0.76 13.90
CA SER A 136 16.04 0.54 13.71
C SER A 136 14.78 0.69 14.58
N TYR A 137 14.15 -0.41 15.00
CA TYR A 137 13.01 -0.38 15.92
C TYR A 137 13.36 0.12 17.33
N GLU A 138 14.62 0.10 17.75
CA GLU A 138 15.03 0.63 19.06
C GLU A 138 14.90 2.15 19.17
N GLU A 139 14.67 2.84 18.03
CA GLU A 139 14.43 4.29 18.00
C GLU A 139 12.98 4.66 18.37
N HIS A 140 12.03 3.71 18.29
CA HIS A 140 10.62 3.92 18.65
C HIS A 140 9.98 5.16 17.98
N LEU A 141 10.40 5.49 16.76
CA LEU A 141 9.99 6.72 16.07
C LEU A 141 8.50 6.74 15.73
N PHE A 142 7.92 5.56 15.47
CA PHE A 142 6.58 5.42 14.89
C PHE A 142 5.58 4.72 15.82
N ASP A 143 5.98 4.23 17.00
CA ASP A 143 5.15 3.38 17.86
C ASP A 143 3.76 3.97 18.14
N ASP A 144 3.68 5.26 18.50
CA ASP A 144 2.39 5.93 18.77
C ASP A 144 1.55 6.08 17.48
N LEU A 145 2.20 6.32 16.33
CA LEU A 145 1.53 6.46 15.03
C LEU A 145 1.03 5.11 14.49
N ASP A 146 1.78 4.03 14.72
CA ASP A 146 1.38 2.67 14.38
C ASP A 146 0.12 2.28 15.17
N ASP A 147 0.09 2.55 16.48
CA ASP A 147 -1.09 2.32 17.33
C ASP A 147 -2.32 3.10 16.82
N GLU A 148 -2.16 4.40 16.51
CA GLU A 148 -3.23 5.21 15.95
C GLU A 148 -3.69 4.73 14.57
N PHE A 149 -2.76 4.30 13.72
CA PHE A 149 -3.07 3.75 12.41
C PHE A 149 -3.89 2.47 12.53
N TYR A 150 -3.54 1.56 13.44
CA TYR A 150 -4.31 0.32 13.66
C TYR A 150 -5.73 0.59 14.15
N ASP A 151 -5.92 1.58 15.01
CA ASP A 151 -7.25 1.97 15.51
C ASP A 151 -8.12 2.59 14.40
N GLU A 152 -7.53 3.38 13.50
CA GLU A 152 -8.24 4.07 12.42
C GLU A 152 -8.46 3.18 11.18
N THR A 153 -7.64 2.16 10.96
CA THR A 153 -7.75 1.24 9.79
C THR A 153 -8.82 0.17 9.90
N VAL A 154 -9.55 0.08 11.02
CA VAL A 154 -10.55 -0.98 11.27
C VAL A 154 -11.61 -1.06 10.15
N ASP A 155 -12.00 0.07 9.58
CA ASP A 155 -13.02 0.15 8.52
C ASP A 155 -12.41 0.23 7.11
N PHE A 156 -11.09 0.03 6.95
CA PHE A 156 -10.38 0.22 5.67
C PHE A 156 -10.95 -0.63 4.54
N GLU A 157 -11.21 -1.92 4.78
CA GLU A 157 -11.71 -2.82 3.73
C GLU A 157 -13.08 -2.37 3.19
N ASP A 158 -13.98 -1.94 4.08
CA ASP A 158 -15.30 -1.45 3.68
C ASP A 158 -15.18 -0.16 2.85
N MET A 159 -14.33 0.78 3.27
CA MET A 159 -14.06 2.01 2.52
C MET A 159 -13.45 1.73 1.14
N LEU A 160 -12.50 0.79 1.09
CA LEU A 160 -11.83 0.38 -0.15
C LEU A 160 -12.83 -0.22 -1.14
N ILE A 161 -13.70 -1.12 -0.66
CA ILE A 161 -14.76 -1.76 -1.46
C ILE A 161 -15.71 -0.68 -2.01
N GLU A 162 -16.21 0.22 -1.16
CA GLU A 162 -17.09 1.31 -1.58
C GLU A 162 -16.42 2.19 -2.65
N TYR A 163 -15.14 2.51 -2.48
CA TYR A 163 -14.38 3.31 -3.42
C TYR A 163 -14.19 2.61 -4.77
N ILE A 164 -13.82 1.33 -4.77
CA ILE A 164 -13.68 0.51 -5.98
C ILE A 164 -15.01 0.45 -6.74
N ARG A 165 -16.12 0.21 -6.03
CA ARG A 165 -17.47 0.16 -6.60
C ARG A 165 -17.88 1.50 -7.23
N ALA A 166 -17.62 2.61 -6.55
CA ALA A 166 -17.92 3.94 -7.06
C ALA A 166 -17.09 4.31 -8.31
N ASN A 167 -15.91 3.71 -8.47
CA ASN A 167 -14.94 4.02 -9.51
C ASN A 167 -14.74 2.88 -10.54
N GLU A 168 -15.62 1.89 -10.57
CA GLU A 168 -15.50 0.66 -11.38
C GLU A 168 -15.03 0.89 -12.83
N LYS A 169 -15.49 1.96 -13.47
CA LYS A 169 -15.17 2.30 -14.87
C LYS A 169 -13.67 2.52 -15.15
N TYR A 170 -12.85 2.71 -14.11
CA TYR A 170 -11.40 2.96 -14.21
C TYR A 170 -10.57 1.67 -14.10
N PHE A 171 -11.16 0.58 -13.64
CA PHE A 171 -10.48 -0.70 -13.44
C PHE A 171 -10.74 -1.65 -14.61
N GLY A 172 -9.71 -2.42 -14.96
CA GLY A 172 -9.72 -3.31 -16.12
C GLY A 172 -9.38 -2.61 -17.45
N ASP A 173 -9.01 -3.42 -18.43
CA ASP A 173 -8.62 -2.96 -19.78
C ASP A 173 -9.85 -2.61 -20.67
#